data_AF-A0A1C0TKC7-F1
#
_entry.id   AF-A0A1C0TKC7-F1
#
_cell.length_a   1.000
_cell.length_b   1.000
_cell.length_c   1.000
_cell.angle_alpha   90.00
_cell.angle_beta   90.00
_cell.angle_gamma   90.00
#
_symmetry.space_group_name_H-M   'P 1'
#
loop_
_entity.id
_entity.type
_entity.pdbx_description
1 polymer ?
#
loop_
_entity_poly.entity_id
_entity_poly.type
_entity_poly.pdbx_seq_one_letter_code
_entity_poly.pdbx_strand_id
1 'polypeptide(L)'
;MLDVDVSKFHDLKGKVKRRMVYQKKDFFDYLIMLVFCSILSGSVYGWTSTLSVFIYILCAFMLVSFVIRHGFSLSVPIIFKRPQDVVLMFYYKLKNMHTVILFAMAFLLLENLIIYLTPGLPHMTDFTREAAIWLFFIHFIGFSIYRTVILFDHLRKKDKVQAFLMETQWKRKVNTQFGLYFEIFHGYLTGLLTHIVLLIPWYFVITTFHFSVLLMPLVCWINLLTAKRFMGKLGGWYYREHWLGHNHEFDFVYLHGPHHDALPSGMIAVAGNGFLEGVARYTFGIPHAFYNPLISFFNSTIDIKNDIDMHQYIPGVFPKLDRDVHDVFQHSLHHLGKLEPYGVGLKLDHPGASEKHRKMAKKMPESLHNSIGFDEKLNGYKWDNAAFRKYIKLYDKYND
;
A
#
# COMPACT_ATOMS: atom_id res chain seq x y z
N MET A 1 -17.09 21.72 5.18
CA MET A 1 -15.93 21.48 6.08
C MET A 1 -16.20 20.21 6.86
N LEU A 2 -15.33 19.21 6.75
CA LEU A 2 -15.45 17.96 7.50
C LEU A 2 -15.37 18.26 9.01
N ASP A 3 -16.41 17.92 9.76
CA ASP A 3 -16.36 17.89 11.22
C ASP A 3 -15.60 16.63 11.62
N VAL A 4 -14.33 16.80 12.03
CA VAL A 4 -13.41 15.69 12.31
C VAL A 4 -13.05 15.72 13.79
N ASP A 5 -13.45 14.68 14.51
CA ASP A 5 -13.15 14.51 15.92
C ASP A 5 -11.76 13.88 16.10
N VAL A 6 -10.79 14.70 16.52
CA VAL A 6 -9.40 14.27 16.77
C VAL A 6 -9.34 13.10 17.74
N SER A 7 -10.17 13.12 18.79
CA SER A 7 -10.17 12.09 19.82
C SER A 7 -10.54 10.72 19.26
N LYS A 8 -11.40 10.66 18.23
CA LYS A 8 -11.76 9.42 17.54
C LYS A 8 -10.66 8.94 16.61
N PHE A 9 -10.04 9.85 15.85
CA PHE A 9 -9.02 9.51 14.86
C PHE A 9 -7.67 9.15 15.47
N HIS A 10 -7.36 9.63 16.68
CA HIS A 10 -6.12 9.34 17.39
C HIS A 10 -6.32 8.48 18.65
N ASP A 11 -7.51 7.86 18.82
CA ASP A 11 -7.76 6.91 19.91
C ASP A 11 -6.80 5.72 19.79
N LEU A 12 -5.92 5.56 20.77
CA LEU A 12 -5.02 4.43 20.88
C LEU A 12 -5.07 3.92 22.32
N LYS A 13 -5.35 2.62 22.48
CA LYS A 13 -5.23 1.93 23.76
C LYS A 13 -3.74 1.65 24.02
N GLY A 14 -3.23 2.19 25.11
CA GLY A 14 -1.82 2.06 25.50
C GLY A 14 -0.94 3.25 25.11
N LYS A 15 0.38 3.05 25.10
CA LYS A 15 1.35 4.12 24.84
C LYS A 15 1.54 4.34 23.34
N VAL A 16 1.40 5.59 22.91
CA VAL A 16 1.80 6.03 21.57
C VAL A 16 3.32 5.90 21.44
N LYS A 17 3.78 5.20 20.40
CA LYS A 17 5.20 5.09 20.09
C LYS A 17 5.43 5.27 18.59
N ARG A 18 5.94 6.45 18.27
CA ARG A 18 6.23 6.87 16.90
C ARG A 18 7.41 6.09 16.31
N ARG A 19 7.26 5.61 15.08
CA ARG A 19 8.25 4.78 14.38
C ARG A 19 8.30 5.16 12.89
N MET A 20 9.51 5.22 12.34
CA MET A 20 9.78 5.43 10.89
C MET A 20 10.77 4.43 10.31
N VAL A 21 11.53 3.74 11.17
CA VAL A 21 12.61 2.85 10.75
C VAL A 21 12.62 1.63 11.65
N TYR A 22 13.11 0.52 11.10
CA TYR A 22 13.52 -0.62 11.91
C TYR A 22 14.79 -0.32 12.72
N GLN A 23 14.99 -1.10 13.76
CA GLN A 23 16.12 -1.07 14.67
C GLN A 23 16.68 -2.48 14.78
N LYS A 24 17.96 -2.63 15.15
CA LYS A 24 18.61 -3.93 15.38
C LYS A 24 17.83 -4.90 16.27
N LYS A 25 17.06 -4.37 17.23
CA LYS A 25 16.25 -5.15 18.17
C LYS A 25 14.97 -5.71 17.56
N ASP A 26 14.54 -5.26 16.39
CA ASP A 26 13.29 -5.71 15.77
C ASP A 26 13.51 -6.95 14.88
N PHE A 27 14.75 -7.47 14.80
CA PHE A 27 15.11 -8.60 13.95
C PHE A 27 14.18 -9.81 14.14
N PHE A 28 13.93 -10.22 15.39
CA PHE A 28 13.08 -11.39 15.65
C PHE A 28 11.61 -11.13 15.33
N ASP A 29 11.11 -9.90 15.52
CA ASP A 29 9.77 -9.54 15.08
C ASP A 29 9.66 -9.57 13.54
N TYR A 30 10.68 -9.06 12.84
CA TYR A 30 10.76 -9.10 11.38
C TYR A 30 10.80 -10.54 10.85
N LEU A 31 11.58 -11.42 11.49
CA LEU A 31 11.61 -12.85 11.18
C LEU A 31 10.23 -13.50 11.34
N ILE A 32 9.54 -13.26 12.46
CA ILE A 32 8.20 -13.81 12.70
C ILE A 32 7.21 -13.31 11.63
N MET A 33 7.26 -12.03 11.27
CA MET A 33 6.44 -11.47 10.19
C MET A 33 6.70 -12.19 8.85
N LEU A 34 7.95 -12.46 8.49
CA LEU A 34 8.30 -13.18 7.26
C LEU A 34 7.84 -14.65 7.29
N VAL A 35 7.89 -15.29 8.47
CA VAL A 35 7.34 -16.64 8.68
C VAL A 35 5.82 -16.62 8.46
N PHE A 36 5.10 -15.64 9.00
CA PHE A 36 3.66 -15.50 8.75
C PHE A 36 3.35 -15.26 7.27
N CYS A 37 4.13 -14.43 6.56
CA CYS A 37 3.98 -14.27 5.12
C CYS A 37 4.13 -15.62 4.40
N SER A 38 5.16 -16.39 4.75
CA SER A 38 5.43 -17.70 4.14
C SER A 38 4.32 -18.73 4.41
N ILE A 39 3.83 -18.81 5.64
CA ILE A 39 2.73 -19.70 6.02
C ILE A 39 1.45 -19.32 5.27
N LEU A 40 1.13 -18.02 5.22
CA LEU A 40 -0.06 -17.53 4.55
C LEU A 40 0.00 -17.83 3.05
N SER A 41 1.14 -17.58 2.41
CA SER A 41 1.36 -17.89 1.00
C SER A 41 1.26 -19.39 0.71
N GLY A 42 1.89 -20.24 1.52
CA GLY A 42 1.79 -21.69 1.38
C GLY A 42 0.36 -22.21 1.51
N SER A 43 -0.40 -21.62 2.44
CA SER A 43 -1.81 -21.98 2.68
C SER A 43 -2.75 -21.55 1.54
N VAL A 44 -2.47 -20.42 0.87
CA VAL A 44 -3.38 -19.86 -0.14
C VAL A 44 -2.97 -20.22 -1.58
N TYR A 45 -1.69 -20.10 -1.93
CA TYR A 45 -1.20 -20.46 -3.27
C TYR A 45 -0.84 -21.94 -3.39
N GLY A 46 -0.68 -22.65 -2.27
CA GLY A 46 -0.13 -24.01 -2.20
C GLY A 46 1.37 -24.00 -1.92
N TRP A 47 1.81 -24.91 -1.04
CA TRP A 47 3.18 -24.98 -0.51
C TRP A 47 4.28 -25.16 -1.57
N THR A 48 3.95 -25.82 -2.67
CA THR A 48 4.88 -26.11 -3.78
C THR A 48 4.59 -25.28 -5.03
N SER A 49 3.66 -24.33 -4.97
CA SER A 49 3.36 -23.46 -6.10
C SER A 49 4.54 -22.54 -6.41
N THR A 50 4.71 -22.19 -7.68
CA THR A 50 5.76 -21.26 -8.12
C THR A 50 5.70 -19.92 -7.37
N LEU A 51 4.49 -19.41 -7.07
CA LEU A 51 4.31 -18.18 -6.31
C LEU A 51 4.81 -18.31 -4.87
N SER A 52 4.45 -19.38 -4.16
CA SER A 52 4.94 -19.64 -2.80
C SER A 52 6.44 -19.79 -2.73
N VAL A 53 7.04 -20.57 -3.65
CA VAL A 53 8.49 -20.75 -3.72
C VAL A 53 9.20 -19.41 -3.94
N PHE A 54 8.69 -18.58 -4.85
CA PHE A 54 9.24 -17.25 -5.09
C PHE A 54 9.14 -16.35 -3.86
N ILE A 55 8.01 -16.38 -3.13
CA ILE A 55 7.85 -15.66 -1.86
C ILE A 55 8.85 -16.14 -0.81
N TYR A 56 9.09 -17.44 -0.67
CA TYR A 56 10.06 -17.96 0.30
C TYR A 56 11.48 -17.47 0.02
N ILE A 57 11.87 -17.42 -1.26
CA ILE A 57 13.15 -16.87 -1.70
C ILE A 57 13.24 -15.37 -1.35
N LEU A 58 12.18 -14.61 -1.63
CA LEU A 58 12.12 -13.18 -1.29
C LEU A 58 12.18 -12.96 0.23
N CYS A 59 11.47 -13.77 1.03
CA CYS A 59 11.53 -13.71 2.49
C CYS A 59 12.94 -14.01 3.01
N ALA A 60 13.62 -15.02 2.48
CA ALA A 60 15.01 -15.31 2.85
C ALA A 60 15.94 -14.13 2.51
N PHE A 61 15.78 -13.52 1.33
CA PHE A 61 16.54 -12.33 0.95
C PHE A 61 16.26 -11.13 1.87
N MET A 62 15.00 -10.88 2.25
CA MET A 62 14.62 -9.82 3.17
C MET A 62 15.23 -10.02 4.55
N LEU A 63 15.30 -11.27 5.05
CA LEU A 63 15.94 -11.58 6.32
C LEU A 63 17.44 -11.25 6.31
N VAL A 64 18.16 -11.66 5.25
CA VAL A 64 19.58 -11.33 5.07
C VAL A 64 19.76 -9.82 4.96
N SER A 65 18.92 -9.15 4.17
CA SER A 65 18.96 -7.71 3.98
C SER A 65 18.73 -6.94 5.28
N PHE A 66 17.84 -7.42 6.15
CA PHE A 66 17.61 -6.81 7.46
C PHE A 66 18.90 -6.81 8.30
N VAL A 67 19.61 -7.95 8.36
CA VAL A 67 20.87 -8.06 9.12
C VAL A 67 21.92 -7.10 8.57
N ILE A 68 22.03 -7.02 7.24
CA ILE A 68 22.97 -6.11 6.57
C ILE A 68 22.65 -4.64 6.90
N ARG A 69 21.39 -4.25 6.82
CA ARG A 69 20.97 -2.83 6.92
C ARG A 69 20.81 -2.32 8.34
N HIS A 70 20.24 -3.14 9.22
CA HIS A 70 19.86 -2.73 10.58
C HIS A 70 20.70 -3.40 11.66
N GLY A 71 21.43 -4.46 11.31
CA GLY A 71 22.13 -5.30 12.26
C GLY A 71 21.19 -6.24 13.03
N PHE A 72 21.77 -6.90 14.02
CA PHE A 72 21.10 -7.90 14.84
C PHE A 72 21.30 -7.59 16.32
N SER A 73 20.25 -7.80 17.11
CA SER A 73 20.32 -7.79 18.57
C SER A 73 19.32 -8.79 19.13
N LEU A 74 19.77 -9.61 20.07
CA LEU A 74 18.87 -10.48 20.82
C LEU A 74 17.88 -9.63 21.61
N SER A 75 16.59 -9.87 21.37
CA SER A 75 15.49 -9.19 22.02
C SER A 75 14.31 -10.15 22.07
N VAL A 76 13.47 -10.03 23.10
CA VAL A 76 12.19 -10.74 23.10
C VAL A 76 11.21 -9.98 22.17
N PRO A 77 10.60 -10.64 21.16
CA PRO A 77 9.63 -10.05 20.25
C PRO A 77 8.47 -9.33 20.95
N ILE A 78 7.94 -8.29 20.30
CA ILE A 78 6.77 -7.54 20.78
C ILE A 78 5.56 -8.45 20.95
N ILE A 79 5.33 -9.39 20.01
CA ILE A 79 4.17 -10.29 20.07
C ILE A 79 4.15 -11.15 21.36
N PHE A 80 5.32 -11.46 21.93
CA PHE A 80 5.43 -12.20 23.19
C PHE A 80 5.44 -11.29 24.42
N LYS A 81 6.01 -10.07 24.33
CA LYS A 81 5.98 -9.09 25.42
C LYS A 81 4.60 -8.50 25.66
N ARG A 82 3.84 -8.32 24.57
CA ARG A 82 2.53 -7.66 24.53
C ARG A 82 1.59 -8.42 23.60
N PRO A 83 1.20 -9.66 23.93
CA PRO A 83 0.29 -10.45 23.10
C PRO A 83 -1.06 -9.77 22.86
N GLN A 84 -1.51 -8.91 23.80
CA GLN A 84 -2.72 -8.11 23.63
C GLN A 84 -2.66 -7.15 22.42
N ASP A 85 -1.47 -6.76 21.94
CA ASP A 85 -1.32 -5.87 20.79
C ASP A 85 -1.85 -6.54 19.50
N VAL A 86 -1.85 -7.88 19.43
CA VAL A 86 -2.46 -8.63 18.31
C VAL A 86 -3.97 -8.43 18.29
N VAL A 87 -4.62 -8.56 19.45
CA VAL A 87 -6.07 -8.35 19.58
C VAL A 87 -6.43 -6.89 19.31
N LEU A 88 -5.62 -5.96 19.83
CA LEU A 88 -5.81 -4.52 19.58
C LEU A 88 -5.65 -4.17 18.10
N MET A 89 -4.69 -4.78 17.39
CA MET A 89 -4.53 -4.61 15.95
C MET A 89 -5.83 -4.98 15.22
N PHE A 90 -6.40 -6.17 15.47
CA PHE A 90 -7.68 -6.56 14.87
C PHE A 90 -8.83 -5.64 15.29
N TYR A 91 -8.90 -5.26 16.56
CA TYR A 91 -9.90 -4.30 17.05
C TYR A 91 -9.84 -2.98 16.28
N TYR A 92 -8.63 -2.44 16.03
CA TYR A 92 -8.48 -1.22 15.26
C TYR A 92 -8.89 -1.39 13.79
N LYS A 93 -8.52 -2.50 13.14
CA LYS A 93 -8.94 -2.78 11.74
C LYS A 93 -10.46 -2.89 11.64
N LEU A 94 -11.10 -3.60 12.57
CA LEU A 94 -12.56 -3.74 12.62
C LEU A 94 -13.27 -2.40 12.91
N LYS A 95 -12.74 -1.60 13.86
CA LYS A 95 -13.28 -0.27 14.16
C LYS A 95 -13.18 0.69 12.96
N ASN A 96 -12.16 0.51 12.12
CA ASN A 96 -11.95 1.32 10.92
C ASN A 96 -12.62 0.71 9.66
N MET A 97 -13.22 -0.48 9.76
CA MET A 97 -13.89 -1.14 8.63
C MET A 97 -15.18 -0.40 8.26
N HIS A 98 -15.31 -0.05 6.97
CA HIS A 98 -16.53 0.56 6.46
C HIS A 98 -17.59 -0.48 6.08
N THR A 99 -18.87 -0.15 6.29
CA THR A 99 -20.02 -0.99 5.90
C THR A 99 -20.06 -1.33 4.42
N VAL A 100 -19.41 -0.53 3.57
CA VAL A 100 -19.25 -0.79 2.13
C VAL A 100 -18.51 -2.10 1.87
N ILE A 101 -17.58 -2.49 2.75
CA ILE A 101 -16.82 -3.74 2.64
C ILE A 101 -17.73 -4.93 2.97
N LEU A 102 -18.51 -4.81 4.04
CA LEU A 102 -19.53 -5.81 4.40
C LEU A 102 -20.56 -6.00 3.29
N PHE A 103 -20.94 -4.91 2.61
CA PHE A 103 -21.84 -4.98 1.45
C PHE A 103 -21.22 -5.76 0.28
N ALA A 104 -19.94 -5.51 -0.03
CA ALA A 104 -19.23 -6.27 -1.07
C ALA A 104 -19.16 -7.77 -0.73
N MET A 105 -18.83 -8.11 0.52
CA MET A 105 -18.80 -9.50 0.99
C MET A 105 -20.19 -10.16 0.93
N ALA A 106 -21.22 -9.47 1.42
CA ALA A 106 -22.59 -9.97 1.39
C ALA A 106 -23.08 -10.22 -0.04
N PHE A 107 -22.69 -9.35 -0.98
CA PHE A 107 -23.07 -9.49 -2.37
C PHE A 107 -22.35 -10.66 -3.08
N LEU A 108 -21.05 -10.86 -2.78
CA LEU A 108 -20.31 -12.07 -3.21
C LEU A 108 -21.00 -13.35 -2.70
N LEU A 109 -21.39 -13.37 -1.42
CA LEU A 109 -22.09 -14.51 -0.83
C LEU A 109 -23.48 -14.73 -1.44
N LEU A 110 -24.20 -13.65 -1.73
CA LEU A 110 -25.50 -13.71 -2.41
C LEU A 110 -25.39 -14.29 -3.82
N GLU A 111 -24.37 -13.88 -4.58
CA GLU A 111 -24.10 -14.47 -5.91
C GLU A 111 -23.88 -15.99 -5.80
N ASN A 112 -23.08 -16.43 -4.83
CA ASN A 112 -22.80 -17.85 -4.60
C ASN A 112 -24.05 -18.63 -4.14
N LEU A 113 -24.90 -18.01 -3.31
CA LEU A 113 -26.19 -18.58 -2.93
C LEU A 113 -27.12 -18.74 -4.13
N ILE A 114 -27.19 -17.74 -5.03
CA ILE A 114 -27.99 -17.84 -6.26
C ILE A 114 -27.48 -18.99 -7.13
N ILE A 115 -26.17 -19.06 -7.38
CA ILE A 115 -25.55 -20.17 -8.15
C ILE A 115 -25.92 -21.53 -7.56
N TYR A 116 -25.84 -21.66 -6.23
CA TYR A 116 -26.20 -22.88 -5.53
C TYR A 116 -27.69 -23.25 -5.68
N LEU A 117 -28.59 -22.27 -5.63
CA LEU A 117 -30.03 -22.48 -5.74
C LEU A 117 -30.51 -22.66 -7.19
N THR A 118 -29.71 -22.24 -8.18
CA THR A 118 -30.08 -22.32 -9.61
C THR A 118 -29.07 -23.10 -10.46
N PRO A 119 -28.72 -24.35 -10.10
CA PRO A 119 -27.66 -25.10 -10.79
C PRO A 119 -27.97 -25.39 -12.27
N GLY A 120 -29.25 -25.32 -12.67
CA GLY A 120 -29.68 -25.50 -14.07
C GLY A 120 -29.47 -24.27 -14.97
N LEU A 121 -29.12 -23.11 -14.42
CA LEU A 121 -28.82 -21.94 -15.23
C LEU A 121 -27.36 -21.97 -15.73
N PRO A 122 -27.08 -21.44 -16.93
CA PRO A 122 -25.73 -21.43 -17.51
C PRO A 122 -24.80 -20.42 -16.83
N HIS A 123 -24.45 -20.64 -15.56
CA HIS A 123 -23.58 -19.77 -14.78
C HIS A 123 -22.13 -19.73 -15.31
N MET A 124 -21.67 -20.78 -15.99
CA MET A 124 -20.32 -20.88 -16.58
C MET A 124 -19.20 -20.62 -15.57
N THR A 125 -19.33 -21.19 -14.36
CA THR A 125 -18.44 -20.90 -13.21
C THR A 125 -17.00 -21.36 -13.42
N ASP A 126 -16.76 -22.41 -14.21
CA ASP A 126 -15.40 -22.87 -14.53
C ASP A 126 -14.70 -21.89 -15.47
N PHE A 127 -15.42 -21.41 -16.50
CA PHE A 127 -14.91 -20.39 -17.42
C PHE A 127 -14.57 -19.08 -16.68
N THR A 128 -15.45 -18.61 -15.80
CA THR A 128 -15.18 -17.38 -15.03
C THR A 128 -14.00 -17.55 -14.08
N ARG A 129 -13.84 -18.72 -13.47
CA ARG A 129 -12.69 -19.04 -12.61
C ARG A 129 -11.38 -19.04 -13.39
N GLU A 130 -11.35 -19.68 -14.54
CA GLU A 130 -10.16 -19.67 -15.41
C GLU A 130 -9.80 -18.24 -15.84
N ALA A 131 -10.79 -17.48 -16.31
CA ALA A 131 -10.59 -16.08 -16.68
C ALA A 131 -10.09 -15.23 -15.49
N ALA A 132 -10.63 -15.44 -14.29
CA ALA A 132 -10.21 -14.75 -13.07
C ALA A 132 -8.74 -15.03 -12.73
N ILE A 133 -8.30 -16.27 -12.86
CA ILE A 133 -6.90 -16.67 -12.63
C ILE A 133 -5.99 -16.02 -13.68
N TRP A 134 -6.40 -15.97 -14.95
CA TRP A 134 -5.64 -15.26 -15.99
C TRP A 134 -5.53 -13.76 -15.71
N LEU A 135 -6.62 -13.11 -15.31
CA LEU A 135 -6.60 -11.68 -14.92
C LEU A 135 -5.65 -11.43 -13.74
N PHE A 136 -5.65 -12.31 -12.74
CA PHE A 136 -4.72 -12.27 -11.62
C PHE A 136 -3.26 -12.33 -12.10
N PHE A 137 -2.91 -13.29 -12.98
CA PHE A 137 -1.54 -13.42 -13.50
C PHE A 137 -1.15 -12.28 -14.42
N ILE A 138 -2.05 -11.80 -15.29
CA ILE A 138 -1.81 -10.62 -16.15
C ILE A 138 -1.49 -9.40 -15.27
N HIS A 139 -2.27 -9.19 -14.21
CA HIS A 139 -2.02 -8.10 -13.26
C HIS A 139 -0.65 -8.25 -12.60
N PHE A 140 -0.36 -9.42 -12.03
CA PHE A 140 0.89 -9.66 -11.33
C PHE A 140 2.13 -9.53 -12.24
N ILE A 141 2.11 -10.16 -13.41
CA ILE A 141 3.19 -10.12 -14.39
C ILE A 141 3.36 -8.70 -14.93
N GLY A 142 2.26 -8.02 -15.29
CA GLY A 142 2.28 -6.67 -15.80
C GLY A 142 2.98 -5.68 -14.85
N PHE A 143 2.65 -5.72 -13.56
CA PHE A 143 3.33 -4.87 -12.57
C PHE A 143 4.74 -5.34 -12.21
N SER A 144 5.03 -6.64 -12.30
CA SER A 144 6.40 -7.12 -12.15
C SER A 144 7.30 -6.58 -13.26
N ILE A 145 6.80 -6.56 -14.51
CA ILE A 145 7.47 -5.91 -15.65
C ILE A 145 7.59 -4.41 -15.41
N TYR A 146 6.51 -3.74 -15.01
CA TYR A 146 6.51 -2.30 -14.72
C TYR A 146 7.57 -1.92 -13.68
N ARG A 147 7.65 -2.65 -12.56
CA ARG A 147 8.71 -2.45 -11.54
C ARG A 147 10.10 -2.74 -12.07
N THR A 148 10.23 -3.72 -12.95
CA THR A 148 11.53 -4.05 -13.57
C THR A 148 12.01 -2.91 -14.47
N VAL A 149 11.11 -2.25 -15.22
CA VAL A 149 11.45 -1.05 -15.98
C VAL A 149 11.90 0.10 -15.06
N ILE A 150 11.19 0.29 -13.93
CA ILE A 150 11.56 1.28 -12.91
C ILE A 150 12.96 0.97 -12.34
N LEU A 151 13.25 -0.28 -12.03
CA LEU A 151 14.56 -0.75 -11.55
C LEU A 151 15.67 -0.37 -12.55
N PHE A 152 15.49 -0.70 -13.82
CA PHE A 152 16.47 -0.37 -14.85
C PHE A 152 16.70 1.14 -15.00
N ASP A 153 15.64 1.96 -14.93
CA ASP A 153 15.82 3.42 -15.03
C ASP A 153 16.54 4.00 -13.80
N HIS A 154 16.28 3.48 -12.59
CA HIS A 154 17.06 3.85 -11.39
C HIS A 154 18.53 3.48 -11.52
N LEU A 155 18.83 2.27 -11.99
CA LEU A 155 20.21 1.79 -12.16
C LEU A 155 20.94 2.60 -13.23
N ARG A 156 20.27 2.92 -14.34
CA ARG A 156 20.84 3.76 -15.42
C ARG A 156 21.10 5.18 -14.97
N LYS A 157 20.24 5.74 -14.11
CA LYS A 157 20.34 7.10 -13.57
C LYS A 157 20.93 7.15 -12.15
N LYS A 158 21.70 6.14 -11.76
CA LYS A 158 22.20 5.97 -10.38
C LYS A 158 22.91 7.21 -9.83
N ASP A 159 23.68 7.93 -10.64
CA ASP A 159 24.47 9.08 -10.17
C ASP A 159 23.54 10.25 -9.83
N LYS A 160 22.48 10.45 -10.63
CA LYS A 160 21.40 11.40 -10.33
C LYS A 160 20.65 10.98 -9.06
N VAL A 161 20.25 9.71 -8.97
CA VAL A 161 19.56 9.16 -7.79
C VAL A 161 20.40 9.41 -6.54
N GLN A 162 21.69 9.09 -6.59
CA GLN A 162 22.62 9.32 -5.49
C GLN A 162 22.72 10.82 -5.15
N ALA A 163 22.95 11.67 -6.14
CA ALA A 163 23.08 13.11 -5.94
C ALA A 163 21.84 13.72 -5.26
N PHE A 164 20.64 13.36 -5.73
CA PHE A 164 19.38 13.78 -5.11
C PHE A 164 19.30 13.30 -3.65
N LEU A 165 19.50 12.00 -3.41
CA LEU A 165 19.33 11.42 -2.07
C LEU A 165 20.34 11.98 -1.06
N MET A 166 21.54 12.35 -1.50
CA MET A 166 22.57 13.00 -0.66
C MET A 166 22.16 14.40 -0.17
N GLU A 167 21.18 15.05 -0.79
CA GLU A 167 20.61 16.34 -0.36
C GLU A 167 19.36 16.20 0.53
N THR A 168 18.92 14.96 0.77
CA THR A 168 17.79 14.61 1.63
C THR A 168 18.24 13.98 2.94
N GLN A 169 17.30 13.57 3.80
CA GLN A 169 17.63 12.82 5.02
C GLN A 169 18.19 11.41 4.72
N TRP A 170 18.04 10.92 3.49
CA TRP A 170 18.57 9.63 3.04
C TRP A 170 20.08 9.59 2.88
N LYS A 171 20.76 10.75 2.94
CA LYS A 171 22.24 10.85 2.90
C LYS A 171 22.92 9.83 3.81
N ARG A 172 22.41 9.61 5.03
CA ARG A 172 23.00 8.67 5.98
C ARG A 172 22.93 7.22 5.53
N LYS A 173 21.87 6.82 4.83
CA LYS A 173 21.68 5.45 4.33
C LYS A 173 22.45 5.21 3.03
N VAL A 174 22.43 6.18 2.12
CA VAL A 174 23.09 6.08 0.81
C VAL A 174 24.62 6.23 0.91
N ASN A 175 25.11 6.93 1.93
CA ASN A 175 26.54 7.06 2.23
C ASN A 175 27.12 5.87 3.02
N THR A 176 26.43 4.72 3.06
CA THR A 176 26.90 3.51 3.75
C THR A 176 27.74 2.63 2.81
N GLN A 177 28.46 1.68 3.41
CA GLN A 177 29.33 0.73 2.71
C GLN A 177 28.61 -0.18 1.69
N PHE A 178 27.30 -0.36 1.80
CA PHE A 178 26.54 -1.31 0.96
C PHE A 178 26.17 -0.73 -0.42
N GLY A 179 26.34 0.58 -0.60
CA GLY A 179 26.18 1.28 -1.87
C GLY A 179 24.73 1.41 -2.33
N LEU A 180 24.49 2.37 -3.24
CA LEU A 180 23.16 2.65 -3.79
C LEU A 180 22.54 1.45 -4.52
N TYR A 181 23.35 0.59 -5.14
CA TYR A 181 22.88 -0.60 -5.85
C TYR A 181 22.08 -1.54 -4.96
N PHE A 182 22.62 -1.86 -3.78
CA PHE A 182 21.94 -2.75 -2.85
C PHE A 182 20.61 -2.17 -2.38
N GLU A 183 20.54 -0.87 -2.07
CA GLU A 183 19.30 -0.19 -1.67
C GLU A 183 18.24 -0.20 -2.79
N ILE A 184 18.65 -0.01 -4.05
CA ILE A 184 17.77 -0.10 -5.22
C ILE A 184 17.22 -1.53 -5.37
N PHE A 185 18.08 -2.56 -5.32
CA PHE A 185 17.65 -3.95 -5.44
C PHE A 185 16.77 -4.39 -4.26
N HIS A 186 17.13 -3.97 -3.04
CA HIS A 186 16.32 -4.20 -1.86
C HIS A 186 14.91 -3.63 -2.06
N GLY A 187 14.78 -2.35 -2.44
CA GLY A 187 13.48 -1.74 -2.69
C GLY A 187 12.64 -2.45 -3.76
N TYR A 188 13.28 -2.92 -4.84
CA TYR A 188 12.61 -3.73 -5.86
C TYR A 188 12.08 -5.06 -5.32
N LEU A 189 12.92 -5.82 -4.60
CA LEU A 189 12.54 -7.13 -4.06
C LEU A 189 11.50 -7.01 -2.94
N THR A 190 11.58 -5.96 -2.12
CA THR A 190 10.52 -5.62 -1.15
C THR A 190 9.21 -5.33 -1.88
N GLY A 191 9.23 -4.52 -2.94
CA GLY A 191 8.04 -4.21 -3.74
C GLY A 191 7.40 -5.45 -4.39
N LEU A 192 8.20 -6.38 -4.91
CA LEU A 192 7.69 -7.66 -5.43
C LEU A 192 7.04 -8.50 -4.33
N LEU A 193 7.71 -8.65 -3.19
CA LEU A 193 7.18 -9.43 -2.06
C LEU A 193 5.87 -8.82 -1.55
N THR A 194 5.84 -7.51 -1.31
CA THR A 194 4.62 -6.79 -0.92
C THR A 194 3.52 -6.99 -1.94
N HIS A 195 3.81 -6.93 -3.24
CA HIS A 195 2.78 -7.10 -4.26
C HIS A 195 2.15 -8.48 -4.19
N ILE A 196 2.96 -9.54 -4.18
CA ILE A 196 2.43 -10.90 -4.18
C ILE A 196 1.64 -11.17 -2.91
N VAL A 197 2.16 -10.76 -1.74
CA VAL A 197 1.47 -10.94 -0.46
C VAL A 197 0.16 -10.16 -0.40
N LEU A 198 0.12 -8.94 -0.94
CA LEU A 198 -1.10 -8.13 -1.01
C LEU A 198 -2.21 -8.78 -1.84
N LEU A 199 -1.87 -9.55 -2.87
CA LEU A 199 -2.86 -10.20 -3.72
C LEU A 199 -3.46 -11.49 -3.12
N ILE A 200 -3.01 -11.93 -1.93
CA ILE A 200 -3.48 -13.15 -1.26
C ILE A 200 -5.01 -13.14 -1.06
N PRO A 201 -5.66 -12.08 -0.53
CA PRO A 201 -7.11 -12.06 -0.36
C PRO A 201 -7.85 -12.20 -1.69
N TRP A 202 -7.36 -11.55 -2.75
CA TRP A 202 -8.00 -11.64 -4.07
C TRP A 202 -7.85 -13.04 -4.66
N TYR A 203 -6.65 -13.65 -4.58
CA TYR A 203 -6.42 -15.02 -5.03
C TYR A 203 -7.32 -16.01 -4.29
N PHE A 204 -7.38 -15.91 -2.96
CA PHE A 204 -8.25 -16.73 -2.13
C PHE A 204 -9.71 -16.65 -2.58
N VAL A 205 -10.21 -15.44 -2.87
CA VAL A 205 -11.59 -15.25 -3.31
C VAL A 205 -11.84 -15.93 -4.66
N ILE A 206 -10.96 -15.73 -5.65
CA ILE A 206 -11.15 -16.32 -6.99
C ILE A 206 -10.97 -17.84 -7.04
N THR A 207 -10.25 -18.44 -6.08
CA THR A 207 -10.10 -19.89 -5.98
C THR A 207 -11.13 -20.55 -5.07
N THR A 208 -11.85 -19.79 -4.24
CA THR A 208 -12.80 -20.37 -3.27
C THR A 208 -14.25 -20.15 -3.70
N PHE A 209 -14.56 -18.99 -4.27
CA PHE A 209 -15.93 -18.62 -4.65
C PHE A 209 -16.18 -18.82 -6.14
N HIS A 210 -17.46 -18.97 -6.49
CA HIS A 210 -17.91 -19.02 -7.87
C HIS A 210 -18.43 -17.66 -8.33
N PHE A 211 -18.24 -17.38 -9.61
CA PHE A 211 -18.75 -16.19 -10.29
C PHE A 211 -19.59 -16.60 -11.49
N SER A 212 -20.73 -15.95 -11.67
CA SER A 212 -21.70 -16.27 -12.72
C SER A 212 -21.54 -15.32 -13.90
N VAL A 213 -21.35 -15.86 -15.11
CA VAL A 213 -21.43 -15.06 -16.36
C VAL A 213 -22.78 -14.35 -16.46
N LEU A 214 -23.87 -15.02 -16.09
CA LEU A 214 -25.23 -14.47 -16.20
C LEU A 214 -25.45 -13.26 -15.30
N LEU A 215 -24.87 -13.29 -14.10
CA LEU A 215 -25.03 -12.21 -13.12
C LEU A 215 -23.98 -11.11 -13.32
N MET A 216 -22.95 -11.36 -14.12
CA MET A 216 -21.79 -10.49 -14.29
C MET A 216 -22.14 -9.02 -14.61
N PRO A 217 -23.07 -8.69 -15.54
CA PRO A 217 -23.39 -7.29 -15.82
C PRO A 217 -23.92 -6.55 -14.58
N LEU A 218 -24.84 -7.19 -13.85
CA LEU A 218 -25.43 -6.64 -12.63
C LEU A 218 -24.39 -6.54 -11.51
N VAL A 219 -23.61 -7.60 -11.31
CA VAL A 219 -22.56 -7.66 -10.27
C VAL A 219 -21.50 -6.60 -10.52
N CYS A 220 -21.03 -6.44 -11.75
CA CYS A 220 -20.08 -5.39 -12.12
C CYS A 220 -20.63 -3.99 -11.85
N TRP A 221 -21.89 -3.73 -12.21
CA TRP A 221 -22.54 -2.45 -11.94
C TRP A 221 -22.62 -2.15 -10.43
N ILE A 222 -23.03 -3.13 -9.62
CA ILE A 222 -23.10 -3.01 -8.16
C ILE A 222 -21.71 -2.79 -7.56
N ASN A 223 -20.69 -3.50 -8.04
CA ASN A 223 -19.32 -3.31 -7.58
C ASN A 223 -18.79 -1.91 -7.92
N LEU A 224 -19.09 -1.36 -9.09
CA LEU A 224 -18.73 0.03 -9.44
C LEU A 224 -19.41 1.07 -8.54
N LEU A 225 -20.69 0.87 -8.21
CA LEU A 225 -21.41 1.72 -7.25
C LEU A 225 -20.79 1.64 -5.85
N THR A 226 -20.41 0.43 -5.43
CA THR A 226 -19.76 0.15 -4.15
C THR A 226 -18.38 0.81 -4.09
N ALA A 227 -17.59 0.70 -5.16
CA ALA A 227 -16.28 1.34 -5.28
C ALA A 227 -16.41 2.87 -5.21
N LYS A 228 -17.36 3.46 -5.94
CA LYS A 228 -17.63 4.90 -5.89
C LYS A 228 -17.98 5.38 -4.47
N ARG A 229 -18.79 4.61 -3.73
CA ARG A 229 -19.12 4.92 -2.33
C ARG A 229 -17.89 4.81 -1.42
N PHE A 230 -17.06 3.79 -1.60
CA PHE A 230 -15.82 3.61 -0.85
C PHE A 230 -14.83 4.74 -1.09
N MET A 231 -14.67 5.19 -2.34
CA MET A 231 -13.79 6.32 -2.69
C MET A 231 -14.18 7.61 -1.94
N GLY A 232 -15.46 7.80 -1.62
CA GLY A 232 -15.92 8.90 -0.77
C GLY A 232 -15.49 8.81 0.71
N LYS A 233 -15.01 7.65 1.16
CA LYS A 233 -14.54 7.39 2.53
C LYS A 233 -13.02 7.18 2.64
N LEU A 234 -12.34 6.98 1.51
CA LEU A 234 -10.93 6.61 1.43
C LEU A 234 -10.01 7.54 2.23
N GLY A 235 -10.19 8.87 2.13
CA GLY A 235 -9.29 9.83 2.79
C GLY A 235 -9.20 9.65 4.32
N GLY A 236 -10.34 9.57 5.00
CA GLY A 236 -10.40 9.37 6.45
C GLY A 236 -9.94 7.98 6.87
N TRP A 237 -10.41 6.94 6.16
CA TRP A 237 -9.99 5.56 6.40
C TRP A 237 -8.46 5.40 6.31
N TYR A 238 -7.87 5.91 5.22
CA TYR A 238 -6.44 5.83 4.95
C TYR A 238 -5.63 6.60 5.98
N TYR A 239 -6.05 7.83 6.33
CA TYR A 239 -5.40 8.60 7.39
C TYR A 239 -5.30 7.80 8.68
N ARG A 240 -6.41 7.17 9.11
CA ARG A 240 -6.44 6.42 10.36
C ARG A 240 -5.55 5.19 10.31
N GLU A 241 -5.59 4.40 9.24
CA GLU A 241 -4.71 3.23 9.07
C GLU A 241 -3.24 3.63 9.08
N HIS A 242 -2.89 4.67 8.32
CA HIS A 242 -1.50 5.09 8.18
C HIS A 242 -0.98 5.75 9.47
N TRP A 243 -1.82 6.51 10.17
CA TRP A 243 -1.49 7.04 11.50
C TRP A 243 -1.20 5.90 12.49
N LEU A 244 -2.02 4.84 12.51
CA LEU A 244 -1.78 3.65 13.35
C LEU A 244 -0.46 2.96 12.99
N GLY A 245 -0.21 2.78 11.69
CA GLY A 245 1.05 2.21 11.16
C GLY A 245 2.30 2.93 11.67
N HIS A 246 2.19 4.21 12.01
CA HIS A 246 3.29 5.02 12.53
C HIS A 246 3.29 5.25 14.04
N ASN A 247 2.14 5.18 14.71
CA ASN A 247 1.99 5.57 16.12
C ASN A 247 1.74 4.39 17.06
N HIS A 248 1.51 3.18 16.53
CA HIS A 248 1.44 1.93 17.28
C HIS A 248 2.62 1.03 16.90
N GLU A 249 3.47 0.69 17.88
CA GLU A 249 4.73 -0.03 17.61
C GLU A 249 4.52 -1.40 16.95
N PHE A 250 3.48 -2.13 17.37
CA PHE A 250 3.16 -3.44 16.78
C PHE A 250 2.72 -3.29 15.31
N ASP A 251 1.81 -2.36 15.02
CA ASP A 251 1.40 -2.08 13.62
C ASP A 251 2.60 -1.65 12.77
N PHE A 252 3.51 -0.81 13.30
CA PHE A 252 4.72 -0.49 12.56
C PHE A 252 5.57 -1.74 12.30
N VAL A 253 5.91 -2.51 13.33
CA VAL A 253 6.90 -3.59 13.18
C VAL A 253 6.39 -4.74 12.32
N TYR A 254 5.12 -5.13 12.46
CA TYR A 254 4.53 -6.29 11.76
C TYR A 254 3.75 -5.95 10.50
N LEU A 255 3.25 -4.72 10.36
CA LEU A 255 2.42 -4.34 9.22
C LEU A 255 3.13 -3.30 8.34
N HIS A 256 3.41 -2.11 8.85
CA HIS A 256 3.74 -0.94 8.02
C HIS A 256 5.24 -0.76 7.72
N GLY A 257 6.10 -1.21 8.63
CA GLY A 257 7.55 -1.03 8.58
C GLY A 257 8.24 -1.48 7.29
N PRO A 258 7.85 -2.59 6.63
CA PRO A 258 8.48 -3.02 5.38
C PRO A 258 8.37 -1.97 4.26
N HIS A 259 7.29 -1.19 4.23
CA HIS A 259 7.14 -0.05 3.33
C HIS A 259 8.27 0.96 3.53
N HIS A 260 8.51 1.36 4.78
CA HIS A 260 9.58 2.31 5.11
C HIS A 260 10.97 1.74 4.95
N ASP A 261 11.09 0.42 5.04
CA ASP A 261 12.35 -0.25 4.85
C ASP A 261 12.80 -0.22 3.39
N ALA A 262 11.85 -0.25 2.46
CA ALA A 262 12.11 -0.30 1.04
C ALA A 262 12.50 1.06 0.43
N LEU A 263 12.14 2.17 1.08
CA LEU A 263 12.47 3.55 0.69
C LEU A 263 13.98 3.76 0.45
N PRO A 264 14.39 4.66 -0.48
CA PRO A 264 13.61 5.81 -0.97
C PRO A 264 13.17 5.76 -2.45
N SER A 265 12.75 4.62 -2.97
CA SER A 265 12.37 4.51 -4.39
C SER A 265 10.87 4.26 -4.60
N GLY A 266 10.33 4.62 -5.76
CA GLY A 266 8.95 4.25 -6.15
C GLY A 266 8.74 2.75 -6.42
N MET A 267 9.81 1.93 -6.42
CA MET A 267 9.74 0.49 -6.64
C MET A 267 9.02 -0.27 -5.51
N ILE A 268 8.89 0.38 -4.37
CA ILE A 268 8.52 -0.19 -3.08
C ILE A 268 7.01 -0.28 -2.89
N ALA A 269 6.29 0.54 -3.64
CA ALA A 269 4.96 0.95 -3.25
C ALA A 269 3.94 0.01 -3.90
N VAL A 270 3.26 -0.77 -3.07
CA VAL A 270 2.01 -1.42 -3.44
C VAL A 270 0.96 -0.93 -2.45
N ALA A 271 0.29 0.17 -2.78
CA ALA A 271 -0.61 0.92 -1.92
C ALA A 271 0.02 1.44 -0.60
N GLY A 272 1.32 1.76 -0.61
CA GLY A 272 2.05 2.24 0.58
C GLY A 272 2.05 1.25 1.75
N ASN A 273 2.05 -0.05 1.46
CA ASN A 273 1.86 -1.12 2.43
C ASN A 273 3.17 -1.85 2.73
N GLY A 274 3.31 -2.33 3.97
CA GLY A 274 4.17 -3.49 4.20
C GLY A 274 3.46 -4.82 3.92
N PHE A 275 4.17 -5.94 4.11
CA PHE A 275 3.73 -7.26 3.64
C PHE A 275 2.37 -7.67 4.20
N LEU A 276 2.25 -7.85 5.52
CA LEU A 276 1.01 -8.25 6.16
C LEU A 276 -0.02 -7.11 6.21
N GLU A 277 0.42 -5.85 6.07
CA GLU A 277 -0.49 -4.71 5.94
C GLU A 277 -1.33 -4.81 4.67
N GLY A 278 -0.74 -5.22 3.54
CA GLY A 278 -1.46 -5.41 2.29
C GLY A 278 -2.62 -6.39 2.44
N VAL A 279 -2.36 -7.52 3.12
CA VAL A 279 -3.39 -8.51 3.46
C VAL A 279 -4.48 -7.88 4.33
N ALA A 280 -4.10 -7.25 5.43
CA ALA A 280 -5.06 -6.64 6.36
C ALA A 280 -5.93 -5.57 5.67
N ARG A 281 -5.35 -4.71 4.83
CA ARG A 281 -6.09 -3.68 4.09
C ARG A 281 -7.00 -4.29 3.03
N TYR A 282 -6.59 -5.32 2.31
CA TYR A 282 -7.44 -5.97 1.29
C TYR A 282 -8.51 -6.90 1.90
N THR A 283 -8.37 -7.29 3.16
CA THR A 283 -9.39 -8.03 3.91
C THR A 283 -10.37 -7.11 4.64
N PHE A 284 -9.88 -6.07 5.33
CA PHE A 284 -10.70 -5.25 6.25
C PHE A 284 -10.90 -3.81 5.81
N GLY A 285 -10.14 -3.34 4.82
CA GLY A 285 -10.02 -1.92 4.52
C GLY A 285 -10.50 -1.50 3.14
N ILE A 286 -10.34 -2.36 2.13
CA ILE A 286 -10.63 -2.06 0.73
C ILE A 286 -11.45 -3.22 0.17
N PRO A 287 -12.61 -2.97 -0.46
CA PRO A 287 -13.53 -4.02 -0.90
C PRO A 287 -13.08 -4.79 -2.16
N HIS A 288 -11.93 -4.45 -2.76
CA HIS A 288 -11.53 -4.89 -4.10
C HIS A 288 -11.40 -6.41 -4.23
N ALA A 289 -10.93 -7.09 -3.18
CA ALA A 289 -10.78 -8.54 -3.19
C ALA A 289 -12.13 -9.28 -3.31
N PHE A 290 -13.23 -8.66 -2.89
CA PHE A 290 -14.57 -9.26 -2.86
C PHE A 290 -15.43 -8.92 -4.09
N TYR A 291 -14.91 -8.14 -5.02
CA TYR A 291 -15.60 -7.84 -6.26
C TYR A 291 -15.53 -9.01 -7.26
N ASN A 292 -16.34 -8.91 -8.31
CA ASN A 292 -16.20 -9.77 -9.47
C ASN A 292 -14.81 -9.57 -10.11
N PRO A 293 -14.20 -10.64 -10.67
CA PRO A 293 -12.84 -10.61 -11.19
C PRO A 293 -12.50 -9.43 -12.11
N LEU A 294 -13.45 -8.99 -12.97
CA LEU A 294 -13.21 -7.85 -13.86
C LEU A 294 -13.02 -6.54 -13.10
N ILE A 295 -13.85 -6.28 -12.10
CA ILE A 295 -13.79 -5.05 -11.31
C ILE A 295 -12.63 -5.12 -10.31
N SER A 296 -12.35 -6.29 -9.72
CA SER A 296 -11.16 -6.51 -8.90
C SER A 296 -9.88 -6.24 -9.69
N PHE A 297 -9.76 -6.78 -10.91
CA PHE A 297 -8.63 -6.54 -11.80
C PHE A 297 -8.49 -5.05 -12.13
N PHE A 298 -9.57 -4.40 -12.57
CA PHE A 298 -9.54 -2.98 -12.95
C PHE A 298 -9.14 -2.07 -11.79
N ASN A 299 -9.83 -2.18 -10.65
CA ASN A 299 -9.57 -1.31 -9.49
C ASN A 299 -8.20 -1.57 -8.88
N SER A 300 -7.82 -2.84 -8.67
CA SER A 300 -6.49 -3.16 -8.12
C SER A 300 -5.38 -2.69 -9.04
N THR A 301 -5.57 -2.75 -10.37
CA THR A 301 -4.60 -2.24 -11.34
C THR A 301 -4.46 -0.72 -11.24
N ILE A 302 -5.58 0.02 -11.20
CA ILE A 302 -5.52 1.48 -11.07
C ILE A 302 -4.87 1.90 -9.75
N ASP A 303 -5.27 1.28 -8.65
CA ASP A 303 -4.74 1.60 -7.32
C ASP A 303 -3.24 1.36 -7.24
N ILE A 304 -2.79 0.18 -7.65
CA ILE A 304 -1.37 -0.19 -7.56
C ILE A 304 -0.54 0.67 -8.50
N LYS A 305 -1.02 0.96 -9.72
CA LYS A 305 -0.32 1.88 -10.62
C LYS A 305 -0.20 3.27 -10.03
N ASN A 306 -1.30 3.85 -9.59
CA ASN A 306 -1.31 5.20 -9.03
C ASN A 306 -0.41 5.28 -7.80
N ASP A 307 -0.39 4.25 -6.97
CA ASP A 307 0.46 4.21 -5.80
C ASP A 307 1.95 4.17 -6.15
N ILE A 308 2.37 3.29 -7.08
CA ILE A 308 3.74 3.23 -7.59
C ILE A 308 4.17 4.59 -8.13
N ASP A 309 3.33 5.20 -8.98
CA ASP A 309 3.62 6.47 -9.61
C ASP A 309 3.77 7.59 -8.56
N MET A 310 2.83 7.69 -7.63
CA MET A 310 2.82 8.71 -6.58
C MET A 310 3.94 8.57 -5.55
N HIS A 311 4.48 7.35 -5.38
CA HIS A 311 5.65 7.09 -4.53
C HIS A 311 6.97 7.20 -5.29
N GLN A 312 6.96 7.47 -6.60
CA GLN A 312 8.16 7.86 -7.33
C GLN A 312 8.43 9.37 -7.13
N TYR A 313 9.12 9.69 -6.04
CA TYR A 313 9.47 11.08 -5.70
C TYR A 313 10.91 11.48 -6.07
N ILE A 314 11.66 10.60 -6.75
CA ILE A 314 12.98 10.95 -7.27
C ILE A 314 12.80 11.63 -8.64
N PRO A 315 13.16 12.92 -8.77
CA PRO A 315 12.90 13.68 -9.98
C PRO A 315 13.60 13.08 -11.21
N GLY A 316 12.89 13.05 -12.34
CA GLY A 316 13.44 12.58 -13.61
C GLY A 316 13.72 11.08 -13.69
N VAL A 317 13.27 10.26 -12.73
CA VAL A 317 13.32 8.79 -12.79
C VAL A 317 11.92 8.25 -13.10
N PHE A 318 11.85 7.20 -13.93
CA PHE A 318 10.59 6.57 -14.31
C PHE A 318 9.91 5.90 -13.09
N PRO A 319 8.56 5.96 -12.96
CA PRO A 319 7.63 6.76 -13.75
C PRO A 319 7.80 8.26 -13.47
N LYS A 320 8.06 9.04 -14.53
CA LYS A 320 8.26 10.49 -14.39
C LYS A 320 6.89 11.11 -14.18
N LEU A 321 6.66 11.63 -12.98
CA LEU A 321 5.53 12.51 -12.71
C LEU A 321 5.82 13.91 -13.21
N ASP A 322 4.77 14.63 -13.58
CA ASP A 322 4.89 16.04 -13.93
C ASP A 322 5.11 16.87 -12.65
N ARG A 323 5.82 17.99 -12.78
CA ARG A 323 6.07 18.92 -11.67
C ARG A 323 4.77 19.35 -10.98
N ASP A 324 3.70 19.54 -11.76
CA ASP A 324 2.41 20.00 -11.25
C ASP A 324 1.75 18.97 -10.33
N VAL A 325 2.02 17.67 -10.49
CA VAL A 325 1.54 16.61 -9.58
C VAL A 325 2.17 16.81 -8.20
N HIS A 326 3.47 17.08 -8.16
CA HIS A 326 4.19 17.35 -6.91
C HIS A 326 3.80 18.67 -6.24
N ASP A 327 3.19 19.61 -6.97
CA ASP A 327 2.62 20.82 -6.37
C ASP A 327 1.37 20.56 -5.54
N VAL A 328 0.63 19.49 -5.85
CA VAL A 328 -0.67 19.17 -5.25
C VAL A 328 -0.69 17.86 -4.47
N PHE A 329 0.42 17.13 -4.44
CA PHE A 329 0.55 15.85 -3.74
C PHE A 329 1.80 15.81 -2.85
N GLN A 330 1.61 15.61 -1.55
CA GLN A 330 2.68 15.62 -0.56
C GLN A 330 2.80 14.32 0.25
N HIS A 331 2.02 13.27 -0.05
CA HIS A 331 2.08 12.03 0.70
C HIS A 331 3.52 11.52 0.81
N SER A 332 4.22 11.37 -0.31
CA SER A 332 5.58 10.81 -0.34
C SER A 332 6.63 11.66 0.38
N LEU A 333 6.33 12.88 0.81
CA LEU A 333 7.29 13.72 1.55
C LEU A 333 7.56 13.25 2.96
N HIS A 334 6.62 12.54 3.59
CA HIS A 334 6.85 12.01 4.94
C HIS A 334 8.00 10.96 4.94
N HIS A 335 8.21 10.31 3.80
CA HIS A 335 9.36 9.43 3.58
C HIS A 335 10.71 10.14 3.62
N LEU A 336 10.76 11.47 3.49
CA LEU A 336 11.99 12.24 3.65
C LEU A 336 12.36 12.44 5.13
N GLY A 337 11.76 11.69 6.06
CA GLY A 337 12.18 11.59 7.47
C GLY A 337 11.35 12.38 8.47
N LYS A 338 10.17 12.87 8.07
CA LYS A 338 9.18 13.47 8.98
C LYS A 338 7.90 12.65 8.95
N LEU A 339 7.34 12.34 10.11
CA LEU A 339 6.17 11.45 10.27
C LEU A 339 4.86 11.96 9.64
N GLU A 340 4.84 13.17 9.08
CA GLU A 340 3.63 13.81 8.58
C GLU A 340 3.88 14.32 7.16
N PRO A 341 2.92 14.18 6.23
CA PRO A 341 1.49 13.82 6.44
C PRO A 341 1.18 12.31 6.55
N TYR A 342 0.06 11.98 7.22
CA TYR A 342 -0.50 10.62 7.31
C TYR A 342 -1.63 10.38 6.30
N GLY A 343 -2.32 11.42 5.82
CA GLY A 343 -3.36 11.28 4.81
C GLY A 343 -2.82 10.97 3.41
N VAL A 344 -3.74 10.90 2.44
CA VAL A 344 -3.39 10.84 1.00
C VAL A 344 -2.64 12.11 0.56
N GLY A 345 -2.73 13.20 1.32
CA GLY A 345 -1.88 14.37 1.13
C GLY A 345 -2.11 15.12 -0.19
N LEU A 346 -3.36 15.14 -0.68
CA LEU A 346 -3.76 15.91 -1.85
C LEU A 346 -4.31 17.29 -1.45
N LYS A 347 -3.94 18.33 -2.21
CA LYS A 347 -4.47 19.71 -2.10
C LYS A 347 -4.78 20.30 -3.49
N LEU A 348 -5.81 19.78 -4.14
CA LEU A 348 -6.17 20.16 -5.51
C LEU A 348 -6.79 21.57 -5.62
N ASP A 349 -7.21 22.16 -4.50
CA ASP A 349 -7.82 23.49 -4.41
C ASP A 349 -6.81 24.60 -4.09
N HIS A 350 -5.51 24.31 -4.00
CA HIS A 350 -4.53 25.35 -3.69
C HIS A 350 -4.48 26.42 -4.80
N PRO A 351 -4.22 27.71 -4.47
CA PRO A 351 -4.27 28.81 -5.44
C PRO A 351 -3.41 28.62 -6.70
N GLY A 352 -2.34 27.84 -6.62
CA GLY A 352 -1.44 27.50 -7.73
C GLY A 352 -1.83 26.28 -8.58
N ALA A 353 -2.97 25.62 -8.32
CA ALA A 353 -3.33 24.39 -9.02
C ALA A 353 -3.58 24.64 -10.51
N SER A 354 -2.97 23.81 -11.36
CA SER A 354 -3.21 23.79 -12.80
C SER A 354 -4.69 23.55 -13.11
N GLU A 355 -5.16 24.02 -14.27
CA GLU A 355 -6.55 23.82 -14.70
C GLU A 355 -6.91 22.32 -14.78
N LYS A 356 -5.94 21.49 -15.19
CA LYS A 356 -6.03 20.03 -15.21
C LYS A 356 -6.40 19.49 -13.81
N HIS A 357 -5.68 19.91 -12.76
CA HIS A 357 -5.95 19.49 -11.38
C HIS A 357 -7.29 20.01 -10.87
N ARG A 358 -7.67 21.24 -11.19
CA ARG A 358 -9.00 21.78 -10.83
C ARG A 358 -10.14 21.00 -11.51
N LYS A 359 -9.96 20.58 -12.77
CA LYS A 359 -10.91 19.72 -13.48
C LYS A 359 -10.97 18.31 -12.89
N MET A 360 -9.82 17.75 -12.49
CA MET A 360 -9.75 16.46 -11.81
C MET A 360 -10.48 16.50 -10.47
N ALA A 361 -10.27 17.56 -9.68
CA ALA A 361 -10.98 17.79 -8.42
C ALA A 361 -12.49 17.71 -8.64
N LYS A 362 -13.07 18.41 -9.63
CA LYS A 362 -14.53 18.35 -9.87
C LYS A 362 -15.11 16.94 -10.09
N LYS A 363 -14.30 15.95 -10.49
CA LYS A 363 -14.74 14.57 -10.75
C LYS A 363 -14.46 13.60 -9.59
N MET A 364 -13.63 13.98 -8.62
CA MET A 364 -13.30 13.15 -7.47
C MET A 364 -14.33 13.33 -6.34
N PRO A 365 -14.33 12.50 -5.30
CA PRO A 365 -15.05 12.77 -4.05
C PRO A 365 -14.37 13.86 -3.20
N GLU A 366 -15.15 14.67 -2.48
CA GLU A 366 -14.66 15.78 -1.63
C GLU A 366 -13.59 15.32 -0.62
N SER A 367 -13.75 14.12 -0.06
CA SER A 367 -12.79 13.53 0.89
C SER A 367 -11.39 13.28 0.33
N LEU A 368 -11.23 13.27 -0.99
CA LEU A 368 -9.95 13.14 -1.67
C LEU A 368 -9.42 14.47 -2.25
N HIS A 369 -10.29 15.44 -2.56
CA HIS A 369 -9.89 16.72 -3.19
C HIS A 369 -8.85 17.48 -2.39
N ASN A 370 -9.10 17.55 -1.09
CA ASN A 370 -8.29 18.26 -0.12
C ASN A 370 -8.07 17.34 1.08
N SER A 371 -7.58 16.12 0.80
CA SER A 371 -7.33 15.13 1.83
C SER A 371 -6.27 15.59 2.84
N ILE A 372 -5.39 16.52 2.47
CA ILE A 372 -4.48 17.16 3.43
C ILE A 372 -5.24 17.94 4.52
N GLY A 373 -6.46 18.38 4.27
CA GLY A 373 -7.29 19.01 5.30
C GLY A 373 -7.53 18.11 6.52
N PHE A 374 -7.44 16.77 6.37
CA PHE A 374 -7.42 15.85 7.51
C PHE A 374 -6.15 16.02 8.34
N ASP A 375 -4.97 16.02 7.70
CA ASP A 375 -3.70 16.27 8.37
C ASP A 375 -3.72 17.63 9.08
N GLU A 376 -4.04 18.71 8.37
CA GLU A 376 -4.05 20.07 8.91
C GLU A 376 -4.95 20.19 10.17
N LYS A 377 -6.10 19.50 10.19
CA LYS A 377 -7.00 19.49 11.35
C LYS A 377 -6.57 18.55 12.47
N LEU A 378 -6.11 17.35 12.12
CA LEU A 378 -5.88 16.28 13.09
C LEU A 378 -4.52 16.41 13.79
N ASN A 379 -3.48 16.83 13.08
CA ASN A 379 -2.12 16.94 13.65
C ASN A 379 -1.49 18.33 13.49
N GLY A 380 -2.21 19.30 12.92
CA GLY A 380 -1.69 20.66 12.73
C GLY A 380 -0.65 20.77 11.63
N TYR A 381 -0.55 19.78 10.73
CA TYR A 381 0.31 19.84 9.56
C TYR A 381 0.03 21.12 8.76
N LYS A 382 1.07 21.64 8.09
CA LYS A 382 0.93 22.80 7.21
C LYS A 382 1.36 22.38 5.82
N TRP A 383 0.47 22.53 4.83
CA TRP A 383 0.77 22.25 3.43
C TRP A 383 2.04 22.95 2.95
N ASP A 384 2.10 24.27 3.09
CA ASP A 384 3.27 25.06 2.71
C ASP A 384 4.24 25.16 3.88
N ASN A 385 5.10 24.15 4.01
CA ASN A 385 6.15 24.10 5.02
C ASN A 385 7.55 24.11 4.40
N ALA A 386 8.58 24.33 5.23
CA ALA A 386 9.96 24.39 4.79
C ALA A 386 10.46 23.10 4.11
N ALA A 387 9.94 21.94 4.51
CA ALA A 387 10.33 20.66 3.91
C ALA A 387 9.73 20.51 2.51
N PHE A 388 8.47 20.87 2.32
CA PHE A 388 7.84 20.91 1.00
C PHE A 388 8.58 21.86 0.06
N ARG A 389 8.82 23.11 0.49
CA ARG A 389 9.58 24.09 -0.31
C ARG A 389 10.98 23.62 -0.66
N LYS A 390 11.65 22.91 0.26
CA LYS A 390 12.95 22.30 -0.02
C LYS A 390 12.82 21.19 -1.06
N TYR A 391 11.84 20.30 -0.93
CA TYR A 391 11.60 19.23 -1.89
C TYR A 391 11.33 19.79 -3.28
N ILE A 392 10.47 20.80 -3.41
CA ILE A 392 10.20 21.46 -4.68
C ILE A 392 11.49 22.01 -5.32
N LYS A 393 12.34 22.71 -4.56
CA LYS A 393 13.62 23.19 -5.07
C LYS A 393 14.54 22.07 -5.55
N LEU A 394 14.55 20.93 -4.84
CA LEU A 394 15.29 19.75 -5.28
C LEU A 394 14.67 19.15 -6.55
N TYR A 395 13.35 19.12 -6.62
CA TYR A 395 12.65 18.65 -7.79
C TYR A 395 13.05 19.45 -9.03
N ASP A 396 12.93 20.78 -8.96
CA ASP A 396 13.28 21.68 -10.06
C ASP A 396 14.76 21.54 -10.46
N LYS A 397 15.65 21.25 -9.50
CA LYS A 397 17.08 21.02 -9.75
C LYS A 397 17.40 19.71 -10.49
N TYR A 398 16.65 18.63 -10.24
CA TYR A 398 17.01 17.28 -10.69
C TYR A 398 16.08 16.68 -11.77
N ASN A 399 14.98 17.36 -12.09
CA ASN A 399 13.94 16.84 -12.98
C ASN A 399 14.36 16.71 -14.45
N ASP A 400 15.42 17.41 -14.88
CA ASP A 400 15.90 17.45 -16.27
C ASP A 400 16.38 16.10 -16.79
#